data_AF-A0A934TK55-F1
#
_entry.id   AF-A0A934TK55-F1
#
_cell.length_a   1.000
_cell.length_b   1.000
_cell.length_c   1.000
_cell.angle_alpha   90.00
_cell.angle_beta   90.00
_cell.angle_gamma   90.00
#
_symmetry.space_group_name_H-M   'P 1'
#
loop_
_entity.id
_entity.type
_entity.pdbx_description
1 polymer ?
#
loop_
_entity_poly.entity_id
_entity_poly.type
_entity_poly.pdbx_seq_one_letter_code
_entity_poly.pdbx_strand_id
1 'polypeptide(L)'
;MVAASGPETGPQQPPESAWQLVLLLWGTKYPVAEVNHLIAAIRAAAAPAPARIVLLGDRPHEGLAPGVRQRDIPQAFRAPRFMAQGCQAKLAMFADGLVPPDLPAVYVDIDTVVLGNLARLVG
;
A
#
# COMPACT_ATOMS: atom_id res chain seq x y z
N MET A 1 38.05 31.82 0.14
CA MET A 1 37.78 30.48 -0.42
C MET A 1 36.42 30.04 0.14
N VAL A 2 35.34 30.28 -0.61
CA VAL A 2 33.98 29.93 -0.19
C VAL A 2 33.67 28.58 -0.83
N ALA A 3 33.39 27.57 -0.02
CA ALA A 3 32.99 26.25 -0.50
C ALA A 3 31.64 26.36 -1.22
N ALA A 4 31.59 25.88 -2.45
CA ALA A 4 30.36 25.79 -3.23
C ALA A 4 29.44 24.75 -2.60
N SER A 5 28.24 25.19 -2.20
CA SER A 5 27.15 24.31 -1.78
C SER A 5 26.79 23.37 -2.94
N GLY A 6 26.82 22.07 -2.68
CA GLY A 6 26.38 21.05 -3.63
C GLY A 6 24.88 21.18 -3.94
N PRO A 7 24.41 20.60 -5.05
CA PRO A 7 23.01 20.71 -5.45
C PRO A 7 22.13 20.02 -4.41
N GLU A 8 21.15 20.76 -3.89
CA GLU A 8 20.07 20.20 -3.09
C GLU A 8 19.26 19.24 -3.97
N THR A 9 19.36 17.93 -3.68
CA THR A 9 18.56 16.91 -4.35
C THR A 9 17.12 17.06 -3.91
N GLY A 10 16.33 17.79 -4.70
CA GLY A 10 14.87 17.77 -4.59
C GLY A 10 14.31 16.35 -4.73
N PRO A 11 13.07 16.10 -4.30
CA PRO A 11 12.47 14.77 -4.40
C PRO A 11 12.49 14.29 -5.85
N GLN A 12 13.20 13.18 -6.07
CA GLN A 12 13.36 12.56 -7.38
C GLN A 12 11.99 12.14 -7.90
N GLN A 13 11.59 12.67 -9.08
CA GLN A 13 10.34 12.27 -9.71
C GLN A 13 10.35 10.75 -9.94
N PRO A 14 9.27 10.04 -9.57
CA PRO A 14 9.19 8.61 -9.81
C PRO A 14 9.18 8.32 -11.32
N PRO A 15 9.68 7.14 -11.75
CA PRO A 15 9.64 6.78 -13.16
C PRO A 15 8.21 6.82 -13.70
N GLU A 16 8.05 7.15 -14.98
CA GLU A 16 6.76 7.43 -15.64
C GLU A 16 5.73 6.27 -15.56
N SER A 17 6.18 5.06 -15.22
CA SER A 17 5.36 3.85 -15.01
C SER A 17 5.35 3.34 -13.56
N ALA A 18 5.86 4.12 -12.59
CA ALA A 18 5.83 3.75 -11.19
C ALA A 18 4.41 3.78 -10.64
N TRP A 19 4.09 2.81 -9.79
CA TRP A 19 2.80 2.70 -9.14
C TRP A 19 2.94 2.15 -7.73
N GLN A 20 1.88 2.26 -6.93
CA GLN A 20 1.84 1.74 -5.57
C GLN A 20 0.69 0.76 -5.36
N LEU A 21 0.98 -0.29 -4.58
CA LEU A 21 -0.01 -1.25 -4.11
C LEU A 21 -0.55 -0.79 -2.76
N VAL A 22 -1.86 -0.73 -2.63
CA VAL A 22 -2.56 -0.44 -1.37
C VAL A 22 -3.30 -1.70 -0.91
N LEU A 23 -3.10 -2.06 0.35
CA LEU A 23 -3.75 -3.18 1.01
C LEU A 23 -4.42 -2.68 2.29
N LEU A 24 -5.44 -3.39 2.74
CA LEU A 24 -6.12 -3.12 4.00
C LEU A 24 -6.24 -4.41 4.79
N LEU A 25 -5.88 -4.39 6.07
CA LEU A 25 -5.99 -5.55 6.96
C LEU A 25 -6.55 -5.09 8.31
N TRP A 26 -7.55 -5.83 8.80
CA TRP A 26 -8.07 -5.64 10.15
C TRP A 26 -8.58 -6.96 10.72
N GLY A 27 -8.73 -7.00 12.04
CA GLY A 27 -9.18 -8.20 12.74
C GLY A 27 -8.18 -9.34 12.61
N THR A 28 -8.68 -10.57 12.58
CA THR A 28 -7.85 -11.80 12.66
C THR A 28 -8.17 -12.82 11.58
N LYS A 29 -9.04 -12.49 10.62
CA LYS A 29 -9.49 -13.43 9.58
C LYS A 29 -8.33 -13.90 8.69
N TYR A 30 -7.45 -12.98 8.30
CA TYR A 30 -6.32 -13.26 7.43
C TYR A 30 -5.01 -13.09 8.21
N PRO A 31 -4.16 -14.13 8.28
CA PRO A 31 -2.85 -14.00 8.89
C PRO A 31 -1.89 -13.24 7.97
N VAL A 32 -0.82 -12.68 8.55
CA VAL A 32 0.22 -11.94 7.81
C VAL A 32 0.87 -12.79 6.71
N ALA A 33 0.93 -14.10 6.88
CA ALA A 33 1.45 -15.02 5.86
C ALA A 33 0.67 -14.93 4.53
N GLU A 34 -0.65 -14.80 4.57
CA GLU A 34 -1.49 -14.65 3.35
C GLU A 34 -1.24 -13.31 2.67
N VAL A 35 -1.09 -12.24 3.46
CA VAL A 35 -0.75 -10.90 2.93
C VAL A 35 0.60 -10.92 2.24
N ASN A 36 1.60 -11.56 2.85
CA ASN A 36 2.93 -11.72 2.26
C ASN A 36 2.90 -12.57 0.99
N HIS A 37 2.08 -13.62 0.96
CA HIS A 37 1.89 -14.44 -0.22
C HIS A 37 1.30 -13.63 -1.38
N LEU A 38 0.24 -12.85 -1.13
CA LEU A 38 -0.35 -11.94 -2.12
C LEU A 38 0.67 -10.91 -2.64
N ILE A 39 1.44 -10.29 -1.75
CA ILE A 39 2.50 -9.35 -2.12
C ILE A 39 3.54 -10.01 -3.03
N ALA A 40 3.97 -11.23 -2.69
CA ALA A 40 4.94 -11.98 -3.49
C ALA A 40 4.38 -12.32 -4.88
N ALA A 41 3.12 -12.78 -4.95
CA ALA A 41 2.44 -13.08 -6.20
C ALA A 41 2.32 -11.84 -7.10
N ILE A 42 1.90 -10.69 -6.55
CA ILE A 42 1.80 -9.43 -7.30
C ILE A 42 3.18 -8.99 -7.80
N ARG A 43 4.22 -9.03 -6.96
CA ARG A 43 5.58 -8.67 -7.37
C ARG A 43 6.13 -9.58 -8.47
N ALA A 44 5.77 -10.86 -8.45
CA ALA A 44 6.19 -11.81 -9.47
C ALA A 44 5.44 -11.64 -10.80
N ALA A 45 4.15 -11.27 -10.76
CA ALA A 45 3.31 -11.12 -11.95
C ALA A 45 3.37 -9.72 -12.59
N ALA A 46 3.73 -8.69 -11.83
CA ALA A 46 3.71 -7.31 -12.29
C ALA A 46 5.05 -6.83 -12.87
N ALA A 47 4.97 -6.13 -14.01
CA ALA A 47 6.10 -5.50 -14.67
C ALA A 47 5.67 -4.11 -15.19
N PRO A 48 6.16 -3.01 -14.60
CA PRO A 48 7.05 -2.95 -13.43
C PRO A 48 6.36 -3.43 -12.15
N ALA A 49 7.16 -3.92 -11.18
CA ALA A 49 6.69 -4.20 -9.83
C ALA A 49 6.27 -2.89 -9.11
N PRO A 50 5.38 -2.96 -8.10
CA PRO A 50 4.99 -1.76 -7.35
C PRO A 50 6.21 -1.11 -6.69
N ALA A 51 6.41 0.19 -6.94
CA ALA A 51 7.48 0.98 -6.34
C ALA A 51 7.27 1.17 -4.83
N ARG A 52 6.02 1.06 -4.37
CA ARG A 52 5.64 1.17 -2.96
C ARG A 52 4.51 0.19 -2.65
N ILE A 53 4.54 -0.34 -1.43
CA ILE A 53 3.43 -1.10 -0.85
C ILE A 53 3.02 -0.43 0.44
N VAL A 54 1.73 -0.09 0.55
CA VAL A 54 1.12 0.52 1.74
C VAL A 54 0.08 -0.45 2.30
N LEU A 55 0.22 -0.83 3.57
CA LEU A 55 -0.78 -1.60 4.30
C LEU A 55 -1.45 -0.68 5.33
N LEU A 56 -2.75 -0.50 5.21
CA LEU A 56 -3.56 0.18 6.23
C LEU A 56 -4.05 -0.87 7.24
N GLY A 57 -3.69 -0.70 8.51
CA GLY A 57 -3.92 -1.68 9.59
C GLY A 57 -4.79 -1.16 10.74
N ASP A 58 -5.46 -2.06 11.45
CA ASP A 58 -6.09 -1.75 12.74
C ASP A 58 -5.09 -1.74 13.92
N ARG A 59 -3.92 -2.34 13.71
CA ARG A 59 -2.79 -2.42 14.64
C ARG A 59 -1.48 -2.61 13.87
N PRO A 60 -0.31 -2.51 14.53
CA PRO A 60 0.93 -2.98 13.95
C PRO A 60 0.88 -4.49 13.67
N HIS A 61 1.23 -4.88 12.45
CA HIS A 61 1.32 -6.27 12.03
C HIS A 61 2.79 -6.69 11.92
N GLU A 62 3.18 -7.68 12.71
CA GLU A 62 4.54 -8.22 12.71
C GLU A 62 4.74 -9.24 11.59
N GLY A 63 5.98 -9.37 11.10
CA GLY A 63 6.35 -10.37 10.09
C GLY A 63 5.93 -10.04 8.66
N LEU A 64 5.53 -8.79 8.37
CA LEU A 64 5.28 -8.34 6.99
C LEU A 64 6.56 -8.38 6.15
N ALA A 65 6.38 -8.56 4.84
CA ALA A 65 7.46 -8.51 3.88
C ALA A 65 8.28 -7.21 3.99
N PRO A 66 9.61 -7.26 3.80
CA PRO A 66 10.46 -6.06 3.85
C PRO A 66 9.99 -4.95 2.89
N GLY A 67 9.99 -3.72 3.40
CA GLY A 67 9.60 -2.53 2.64
C GLY A 67 8.10 -2.22 2.60
N VAL A 68 7.24 -3.05 3.23
CA VAL A 68 5.82 -2.71 3.40
C VAL A 68 5.68 -1.53 4.37
N ARG A 69 5.08 -0.44 3.92
CA ARG A 69 4.79 0.74 4.74
C ARG A 69 3.46 0.54 5.46
N GLN A 70 3.50 0.38 6.78
CA GLN A 70 2.28 0.30 7.58
C GLN A 70 1.75 1.69 7.92
N ARG A 71 0.44 1.85 7.85
CA ARG A 71 -0.29 3.05 8.31
C ARG A 71 -1.50 2.63 9.12
N ASP A 72 -1.81 3.39 10.15
CA ASP A 72 -2.98 3.16 10.96
C ASP A 72 -4.26 3.60 10.23
N ILE A 73 -5.26 2.71 10.18
CA ILE A 73 -6.65 3.10 9.85
C ILE A 73 -7.07 4.17 10.88
N PRO A 74 -7.59 5.35 10.49
CA PRO A 74 -7.91 6.39 11.45
C PRO A 74 -9.07 5.95 12.35
N GLN A 75 -9.11 6.44 13.59
CA GLN A 75 -10.13 6.05 14.57
C GLN A 75 -11.57 6.26 14.05
N ALA A 76 -11.79 7.29 13.23
CA ALA A 76 -13.09 7.57 12.58
C ALA A 76 -13.60 6.40 11.73
N PHE A 77 -12.70 5.59 11.17
CA PHE A 77 -13.02 4.41 10.35
C PHE A 77 -12.90 3.07 11.11
N ARG A 78 -12.45 3.11 12.37
CA ARG A 78 -12.33 1.93 13.26
C ARG A 78 -13.55 1.68 14.15
N ALA A 79 -14.64 2.43 13.98
CA ALA A 79 -15.87 2.14 14.74
C ALA A 79 -16.38 0.73 14.40
N PRO A 80 -16.89 -0.08 15.37
CA PRO A 80 -17.31 -1.46 15.12
C PRO A 80 -18.28 -1.61 13.95
N ARG A 81 -19.20 -0.66 13.77
CA ARG A 81 -20.14 -0.62 12.63
C ARG A 81 -19.47 -0.55 11.25
N PHE A 82 -18.26 0.02 11.16
CA PHE A 82 -17.51 0.17 9.91
C PHE A 82 -16.59 -1.03 9.64
N MET A 83 -16.19 -1.73 10.70
CA MET A 83 -15.36 -2.94 10.62
C MET A 83 -16.19 -4.23 10.49
N ALA A 84 -17.51 -4.12 10.64
CA ALA A 84 -18.47 -5.19 10.46
C ALA A 84 -18.77 -5.46 8.96
N GLN A 85 -19.92 -6.09 8.69
CA GLN A 85 -20.35 -6.42 7.34
C GLN A 85 -20.39 -5.17 6.45
N GLY A 86 -19.97 -5.33 5.19
CA GLY A 86 -19.88 -4.23 4.22
C GLY A 86 -18.49 -3.58 4.09
N CYS A 87 -17.51 -3.97 4.91
CA CYS A 87 -16.09 -3.59 4.75
C CYS A 87 -15.85 -2.07 4.65
N GLN A 88 -16.64 -1.26 5.34
CA GLN A 88 -16.62 0.21 5.20
C GLN A 88 -15.31 0.83 5.71
N ALA A 89 -14.59 0.14 6.59
CA ALA A 89 -13.23 0.51 7.01
C ALA A 89 -12.28 0.75 5.83
N LYS A 90 -12.52 0.13 4.66
CA LYS A 90 -11.74 0.35 3.44
C LYS A 90 -11.75 1.80 2.97
N LEU A 91 -12.81 2.56 3.25
CA LEU A 91 -12.88 3.99 2.91
C LEU A 91 -11.80 4.83 3.58
N ALA A 92 -11.16 4.32 4.63
CA ALA A 92 -10.00 4.96 5.25
C ALA A 92 -8.86 5.24 4.26
N MET A 93 -8.75 4.51 3.15
CA MET A 93 -7.71 4.74 2.14
C MET A 93 -7.79 6.13 1.49
N PHE A 94 -8.95 6.79 1.55
CA PHE A 94 -9.17 8.14 1.02
C PHE A 94 -8.89 9.24 2.05
N ALA A 95 -8.54 8.89 3.30
CA ALA A 95 -8.17 9.88 4.30
C ALA A 95 -6.80 10.49 4.00
N ASP A 96 -6.68 11.80 4.18
CA ASP A 96 -5.47 12.55 3.85
C ASP A 96 -4.23 11.97 4.54
N GLY A 97 -3.16 11.79 3.76
CA GLY A 97 -1.85 11.36 4.26
C GLY A 97 -1.67 9.86 4.48
N LEU A 98 -2.71 9.03 4.28
CA LEU A 98 -2.58 7.56 4.42
C LEU A 98 -1.93 6.93 3.20
N VAL A 99 -2.52 7.14 2.03
CA VAL A 99 -1.94 6.76 0.74
C VAL A 99 -1.27 7.99 0.16
N PRO A 100 0.07 8.03 -0.01
CA PRO A 100 0.70 9.24 -0.53
C PRO A 100 0.30 9.46 -2.00
N PRO A 101 -0.05 10.69 -2.41
CA PRO A 101 -0.71 10.94 -3.69
C PRO A 101 0.24 11.03 -4.90
N ASP A 102 1.53 10.78 -4.71
CA ASP A 102 2.60 10.97 -5.71
C ASP A 102 2.67 9.85 -6.76
N LEU A 103 1.92 8.76 -6.58
CA LEU A 103 1.90 7.60 -7.48
C LEU A 103 0.46 7.11 -7.73
N PRO A 104 0.14 6.63 -8.94
CA PRO A 104 -1.07 5.86 -9.18
C PRO A 104 -1.17 4.68 -8.20
N ALA A 105 -2.35 4.49 -7.61
CA ALA A 105 -2.58 3.48 -6.58
C ALA A 105 -3.55 2.40 -7.08
N VAL A 106 -3.19 1.13 -6.88
CA VAL A 106 -4.08 0.00 -7.07
C VAL A 106 -4.36 -0.61 -5.69
N TYR A 107 -5.63 -0.61 -5.30
CA TYR A 107 -6.09 -1.35 -4.12
C TYR A 107 -6.41 -2.79 -4.50
N VAL A 108 -5.94 -3.74 -3.70
CA VAL A 108 -6.26 -5.18 -3.84
C VAL A 108 -6.75 -5.72 -2.50
N ASP A 109 -7.85 -6.46 -2.51
CA ASP A 109 -8.34 -7.13 -1.30
C ASP A 109 -7.51 -8.38 -0.99
N ILE A 110 -7.41 -8.75 0.29
CA ILE A 110 -6.50 -9.83 0.71
C ILE A 110 -6.90 -11.19 0.13
N ASP A 111 -8.19 -11.42 -0.10
CA ASP A 111 -8.74 -12.64 -0.68
C ASP A 111 -8.81 -12.62 -2.23
N THR A 112 -8.05 -11.73 -2.87
CA THR A 112 -7.95 -11.66 -4.33
C THR A 112 -6.84 -12.57 -4.85
N VAL A 113 -7.13 -13.36 -5.89
CA VAL A 113 -6.11 -14.08 -6.67
C VAL A 113 -5.68 -13.21 -7.85
N VAL A 114 -4.37 -12.96 -7.97
CA VAL A 114 -3.78 -12.15 -9.05
C VAL A 114 -2.97 -13.05 -9.98
N LEU A 115 -3.41 -13.14 -11.25
CA LEU A 115 -2.79 -14.01 -12.26
C LEU A 115 -2.08 -13.24 -13.39
N GLY A 116 -2.16 -11.91 -13.38
CA GLY A 116 -1.66 -11.06 -14.47
C GLY A 116 -0.99 -9.79 -13.99
N ASN A 117 -0.48 -9.02 -14.94
CA ASN A 117 0.26 -7.79 -14.66
C ASN A 117 -0.68 -6.62 -14.32
N LEU A 118 -0.82 -6.30 -13.02
CA LEU A 118 -1.64 -5.19 -12.53
C LEU A 118 -1.12 -3.80 -12.93
N ALA A 119 0.16 -3.66 -13.31
CA ALA A 119 0.69 -2.37 -13.75
C ALA A 119 -0.05 -1.80 -14.96
N ARG A 120 -0.65 -2.68 -15.79
CA ARG A 120 -1.47 -2.30 -16.96
C ARG A 120 -2.76 -1.53 -16.61
N LEU A 121 -3.15 -1.49 -15.33
CA LEU A 121 -4.31 -0.72 -14.88
C LEU A 121 -4.01 0.77 -14.69
N VAL A 122 -2.73 1.14 -14.62
CA VAL A 122 -2.28 2.48 -14.23
C VAL A 122 -1.30 3.09 -15.25
N GLY A 123 -1.08 2.42 -16.39
CA GLY A 123 -0.20 2.83 -17.49
C GLY A 123 -0.14 1.75 -18.57
#